data_AF-A0A2P4UPK8-F1
#
_entry.id   AF-A0A2P4UPK8-F1
#
_cell.length_a   1.000
_cell.length_b   1.000
_cell.length_c   1.000
_cell.angle_alpha   90.00
_cell.angle_beta   90.00
_cell.angle_gamma   90.00
#
_symmetry.space_group_name_H-M   'P 1'
#
loop_
_entity.id
_entity.type
_entity.pdbx_description
1 polymer ?
#
loop_
_entity_poly.entity_id
_entity_poly.type
_entity_poly.pdbx_seq_one_letter_code
_entity_poly.pdbx_strand_id
1 'polypeptide(L)'
;MRITEAARRLGTSPRMLRYRESLGLLPATRDAGPGHRRFGDDELRAVALALSLERRYDIGPAELAFGLRVLAEPEVQARLRELGERVGRLSAPPARYLDFEKEKALRLLRRR
;
A
#
# COMPACT_ATOMS: atom_id res chain seq x y z
N MET A 1 10.16 -14.23 -16.15
CA MET A 1 11.52 -14.25 -15.57
C MET A 1 11.54 -15.04 -14.26
N ARG A 2 12.58 -15.86 -13.97
CA ARG A 2 12.69 -16.59 -12.68
C ARG A 2 13.06 -15.62 -11.54
N ILE A 3 12.74 -15.98 -10.29
CA ILE A 3 13.04 -15.14 -9.10
C ILE A 3 14.51 -14.73 -8.99
N THR A 4 15.44 -15.63 -9.34
CA THR A 4 16.88 -15.35 -9.29
C THR A 4 17.30 -14.30 -10.31
N GLU A 5 16.73 -14.36 -11.49
CA GLU A 5 17.00 -13.42 -12.57
C GLU A 5 16.36 -12.05 -12.28
N ALA A 6 15.15 -12.04 -11.71
CA ALA A 6 14.50 -10.85 -11.20
C ALA A 6 15.33 -10.15 -10.12
N ALA A 7 15.84 -10.93 -9.16
CA ALA A 7 16.68 -10.43 -8.08
C ALA A 7 17.93 -9.74 -8.63
N ARG A 8 18.62 -10.38 -9.58
CA ARG A 8 19.79 -9.82 -10.26
C ARG A 8 19.47 -8.52 -10.99
N ARG A 9 18.37 -8.47 -11.75
CA ARG A 9 17.94 -7.27 -12.50
C ARG A 9 17.59 -6.09 -11.58
N LEU A 10 17.04 -6.39 -10.41
CA LEU A 10 16.62 -5.39 -9.41
C LEU A 10 17.73 -5.04 -8.40
N GLY A 11 18.92 -5.64 -8.51
CA GLY A 11 20.03 -5.41 -7.57
C GLY A 11 19.71 -5.87 -6.14
N THR A 12 18.87 -6.91 -5.99
CA THR A 12 18.48 -7.45 -4.68
C THR A 12 18.73 -8.95 -4.60
N SER A 13 18.53 -9.56 -3.43
CA SER A 13 18.69 -11.00 -3.26
C SER A 13 17.37 -11.77 -3.50
N PRO A 14 17.41 -13.02 -3.98
CA PRO A 14 16.20 -13.84 -4.12
C PRO A 14 15.46 -14.04 -2.79
N ARG A 15 16.20 -14.14 -1.68
CA ARG A 15 15.62 -14.20 -0.31
C ARG A 15 14.81 -12.95 0.00
N MET A 16 15.33 -11.80 -0.39
CA MET A 16 14.75 -10.49 -0.13
C MET A 16 13.50 -10.24 -1.01
N LEU A 17 13.44 -10.81 -2.23
CA LEU A 17 12.20 -10.87 -3.01
C LEU A 17 11.14 -11.77 -2.37
N ARG A 18 11.51 -12.96 -1.88
CA ARG A 18 10.57 -13.85 -1.17
C ARG A 18 10.02 -13.20 0.10
N TYR A 19 10.86 -12.45 0.82
CA TYR A 19 10.42 -11.71 2.00
C TYR A 19 9.37 -10.65 1.64
N ARG A 20 9.62 -9.82 0.61
CA ARG A 20 8.63 -8.86 0.11
C ARG A 20 7.32 -9.53 -0.32
N GLU A 21 7.42 -10.70 -0.94
CA GLU A 21 6.26 -11.48 -1.33
C GLU A 21 5.44 -11.93 -0.12
N SER A 22 6.09 -12.42 0.93
CA SER A 22 5.42 -12.79 2.18
C SER A 22 4.73 -11.62 2.88
N LEU A 23 5.18 -10.39 2.60
CA LEU A 23 4.57 -9.15 3.08
C LEU A 23 3.45 -8.63 2.16
N GLY A 24 3.16 -9.29 1.03
CA GLY A 24 2.16 -8.84 0.07
C GLY A 24 2.61 -7.66 -0.82
N LEU A 25 3.92 -7.36 -0.88
CA LEU A 25 4.47 -6.28 -1.73
C LEU A 25 4.67 -6.70 -3.20
N LEU A 26 4.30 -7.93 -3.55
CA LEU A 26 4.35 -8.46 -4.90
C LEU A 26 2.94 -8.88 -5.31
N PRO A 27 2.51 -8.60 -6.55
CA PRO A 27 1.26 -9.12 -7.07
C PRO A 27 1.25 -10.64 -6.92
N ALA A 28 0.13 -11.22 -6.47
CA ALA A 28 -0.04 -12.66 -6.54
C ALA A 28 0.07 -13.07 -8.01
N THR A 29 1.22 -13.64 -8.39
CA THR A 29 1.47 -14.04 -9.77
C THR A 29 0.37 -15.01 -10.17
N ARG A 30 -0.47 -14.59 -11.13
CA ARG A 30 -1.44 -15.46 -11.78
C ARG A 30 -0.66 -16.67 -12.32
N ASP A 31 -1.17 -17.87 -12.09
CA ASP A 31 -0.57 -19.18 -12.37
C ASP A 31 0.28 -19.80 -11.25
N ALA A 32 -0.39 -20.15 -10.15
CA ALA A 32 0.06 -21.22 -9.26
C ALA A 32 -0.27 -22.61 -9.86
N GLY A 33 0.31 -22.91 -11.03
CA GLY A 33 0.54 -24.30 -11.44
C GLY A 33 1.83 -24.83 -10.80
N PRO A 34 2.16 -26.12 -10.91
CA PRO A 34 3.39 -26.71 -10.34
C PRO A 34 4.71 -26.21 -11.02
N GLY A 35 4.65 -25.12 -11.76
CA GLY A 35 5.77 -24.47 -12.43
C GLY A 35 6.30 -23.29 -11.63
N HIS A 36 7.62 -23.18 -11.56
CA HIS A 36 8.36 -22.09 -10.92
C HIS A 36 7.79 -20.70 -11.25
N ARG A 37 7.56 -19.85 -10.22
CA ARG A 37 7.00 -18.50 -10.34
C ARG A 37 7.70 -17.67 -11.42
N ARG A 38 6.90 -16.99 -12.26
CA ARG A 38 7.37 -16.10 -13.31
C ARG A 38 7.05 -14.65 -12.94
N PHE A 39 8.08 -13.82 -12.85
CA PHE A 39 7.96 -12.37 -12.78
C PHE A 39 7.84 -11.83 -14.20
N GLY A 40 6.77 -11.10 -14.51
CA GLY A 40 6.63 -10.29 -15.72
C GLY A 40 7.15 -8.88 -15.47
N ASP A 41 7.09 -8.03 -16.49
CA ASP A 41 7.62 -6.66 -16.38
C ASP A 41 6.80 -5.77 -15.43
N ASP A 42 5.50 -6.02 -15.27
CA ASP A 42 4.65 -5.31 -14.30
C ASP A 42 5.09 -5.56 -12.86
N GLU A 43 5.36 -6.82 -12.51
CA GLU A 43 5.86 -7.19 -11.19
C GLU A 43 7.21 -6.50 -10.90
N LEU A 44 8.10 -6.41 -11.89
CA LEU A 44 9.39 -5.74 -11.72
C LEU A 44 9.24 -4.24 -11.51
N ARG A 45 8.34 -3.59 -12.25
CA ARG A 45 8.03 -2.17 -12.06
C ARG A 45 7.50 -1.92 -10.66
N ALA A 46 6.61 -2.79 -10.17
CA ALA A 46 6.09 -2.69 -8.81
C ALA A 46 7.20 -2.82 -7.75
N VAL A 47 8.10 -3.80 -7.88
CA VAL A 47 9.23 -3.94 -6.94
C VAL A 47 10.21 -2.78 -7.04
N ALA A 48 10.50 -2.30 -8.25
CA ALA A 48 11.38 -1.14 -8.44
C ALA A 48 10.81 0.11 -7.76
N LEU A 49 9.49 0.31 -7.82
CA LEU A 49 8.79 1.36 -7.10
C LEU A 49 8.86 1.16 -5.58
N ALA A 50 8.61 -0.06 -5.09
CA ALA A 50 8.74 -0.35 -3.65
C ALA A 50 10.16 -0.01 -3.15
N LEU A 51 11.20 -0.45 -3.86
CA LEU A 51 12.59 -0.15 -3.53
C LEU A 51 12.91 1.36 -3.56
N SER A 52 12.28 2.12 -4.44
CA SER A 52 12.48 3.57 -4.50
C SER A 52 11.80 4.29 -3.34
N LEU A 53 10.62 3.83 -2.91
CA LEU A 53 9.91 4.35 -1.74
C LEU A 53 10.67 4.03 -0.45
N GLU A 54 11.14 2.79 -0.29
CA GLU A 54 11.97 2.36 0.84
C GLU A 54 13.19 3.29 1.01
N ARG A 55 13.93 3.55 -0.08
CA ARG A 55 15.08 4.46 -0.04
C ARG A 55 14.69 5.91 0.21
N ARG A 56 13.60 6.39 -0.40
CA ARG A 56 13.21 7.81 -0.32
C ARG A 56 12.75 8.21 1.08
N TYR A 57 12.06 7.31 1.78
CA TYR A 57 11.50 7.56 3.10
C TYR A 57 12.30 6.93 4.23
N ASP A 58 13.42 6.27 3.91
CA ASP A 58 14.26 5.54 4.86
C ASP A 58 13.44 4.55 5.70
N ILE A 59 12.65 3.72 5.00
CA ILE A 59 11.77 2.72 5.60
C ILE A 59 12.11 1.32 5.09
N GLY A 60 11.85 0.32 5.92
CA GLY A 60 11.95 -1.06 5.52
C GLY A 60 10.73 -1.55 4.73
N PRO A 61 10.80 -2.78 4.19
CA PRO A 61 9.70 -3.39 3.45
C PRO A 61 8.49 -3.69 4.35
N ALA A 62 8.67 -3.95 5.64
CA ALA A 62 7.55 -4.22 6.55
C ALA A 62 6.73 -2.96 6.79
N GLU A 63 7.38 -1.81 6.97
CA GLU A 63 6.74 -0.50 7.12
C GLU A 63 6.00 -0.11 5.85
N LEU A 64 6.60 -0.33 4.68
CA LEU A 64 5.92 -0.07 3.41
C LEU A 64 4.69 -0.96 3.24
N ALA A 65 4.80 -2.26 3.55
CA ALA A 65 3.68 -3.19 3.50
C ALA A 65 2.56 -2.78 4.46
N PHE A 66 2.92 -2.36 5.67
CA PHE A 66 1.96 -1.82 6.62
C PHE A 66 1.31 -0.53 6.11
N GLY A 67 2.07 0.38 5.48
CA GLY A 67 1.52 1.57 4.83
C GLY A 67 0.48 1.24 3.76
N LEU A 68 0.73 0.24 2.91
CA LEU A 68 -0.27 -0.23 1.94
C LEU A 68 -1.47 -0.85 2.63
N ARG A 69 -1.26 -1.61 3.70
CA ARG A 69 -2.34 -2.18 4.51
C ARG A 69 -3.26 -1.11 5.09
N VAL A 70 -2.70 -0.01 5.58
CA VAL A 70 -3.46 1.15 6.08
C VAL A 70 -4.33 1.78 4.99
N LEU A 71 -3.88 1.75 3.73
CA LEU A 71 -4.66 2.23 2.60
C LEU A 71 -5.76 1.24 2.16
N ALA A 72 -5.53 -0.06 2.34
CA ALA A 72 -6.42 -1.13 1.89
C ALA A 72 -7.48 -1.53 2.93
N GLU A 73 -7.17 -1.43 4.23
CA GLU A 73 -8.03 -1.88 5.33
C GLU A 73 -8.62 -0.69 6.11
N PRO A 74 -9.92 -0.37 5.95
CA PRO A 74 -10.55 0.78 6.61
C PRO A 74 -10.47 0.72 8.15
N GLU A 75 -10.53 -0.48 8.72
CA GLU A 75 -10.43 -0.66 10.17
C GLU A 75 -9.04 -0.27 10.70
N VAL A 76 -7.97 -0.71 10.02
CA VAL A 76 -6.59 -0.35 10.39
C VAL A 76 -6.39 1.16 10.27
N GLN A 77 -6.92 1.76 9.20
CA GLN A 77 -6.88 3.21 8.99
C GLN A 77 -7.55 3.97 10.15
N ALA A 78 -8.75 3.55 10.56
CA ALA A 78 -9.48 4.18 11.65
C ALA A 78 -8.71 4.12 12.97
N ARG A 79 -8.10 2.97 13.30
CA ARG A 79 -7.30 2.79 14.53
C ARG A 79 -6.03 3.65 14.53
N LEU A 80 -5.32 3.75 13.42
CA LEU A 80 -4.14 4.62 13.34
C LEU A 80 -4.52 6.10 13.38
N ARG A 81 -5.67 6.48 12.84
CA ARG A 81 -6.19 7.85 12.98
C ARG A 81 -6.44 8.18 14.45
N GLU A 82 -7.13 7.30 15.16
CA GLU A 82 -7.41 7.41 16.59
C GLU A 82 -6.10 7.55 17.41
N LEU A 83 -5.09 6.73 17.09
CA LEU A 83 -3.75 6.85 17.69
C LEU A 83 -3.11 8.21 17.35
N GLY A 84 -3.14 8.61 16.08
CA GLY A 84 -2.56 9.87 15.58
C GLY A 84 -3.15 11.11 16.24
N GLU A 85 -4.45 11.09 16.52
CA GLU A 85 -5.16 12.13 17.28
C GLU A 85 -4.68 12.16 18.74
N ARG A 86 -4.59 11.00 19.40
CA ARG A 86 -4.11 10.91 20.80
C ARG A 86 -2.68 11.38 20.98
N VAL A 87 -1.80 11.13 20.00
CA VAL A 87 -0.40 11.59 20.03
C VAL A 87 -0.23 13.01 19.50
N GLY A 88 -1.32 13.69 19.11
CA GLY A 88 -1.29 15.06 18.61
C GLY A 88 -0.63 15.23 17.23
N ARG A 89 -0.46 14.15 16.47
CA ARG A 89 0.15 14.19 15.11
C ARG A 89 -0.87 14.36 13.99
N LEU A 90 -2.11 13.96 14.23
CA LEU A 90 -3.24 14.21 13.34
C LEU A 90 -4.19 15.16 14.03
N SER A 91 -4.56 16.24 13.35
CA SER A 91 -5.73 17.01 13.74
C SER A 91 -6.96 16.29 13.21
N ALA A 92 -8.00 16.13 14.02
CA ALA A 92 -9.28 15.62 13.54
C ALA A 92 -9.67 16.39 12.26
N PRO A 93 -10.15 15.71 11.20
CA PRO A 93 -10.62 16.43 10.02
C PRO A 93 -11.64 17.47 10.48
N PRO A 94 -11.57 18.72 10.02
CA PRO A 94 -12.55 19.72 10.41
C PRO A 94 -13.91 19.19 9.98
N ALA A 95 -14.73 18.76 10.95
CA ALA A 95 -16.06 18.17 10.74
C ALA A 95 -16.92 19.03 9.78
N ARG A 96 -16.63 20.33 9.73
CA ARG A 96 -17.21 21.32 8.82
C ARG A 96 -17.19 20.95 7.33
N TYR A 97 -16.22 20.17 6.82
CA TYR A 97 -16.20 19.82 5.39
C TYR A 97 -17.23 18.75 5.02
N LEU A 98 -17.45 17.76 5.91
CA LEU A 98 -18.45 16.71 5.72
C LEU A 98 -19.88 17.24 5.92
N ASP A 99 -20.06 18.18 6.86
CA ASP A 99 -21.34 18.84 7.07
C ASP A 99 -21.73 19.72 5.88
N PHE A 100 -20.77 20.40 5.25
CA PHE A 100 -21.02 21.24 4.08
C PHE A 100 -21.48 20.44 2.85
N GLU A 101 -20.83 19.31 2.54
CA GLU A 101 -21.25 18.43 1.44
C GLU A 101 -22.61 17.79 1.71
N LYS A 102 -22.87 17.39 2.96
CA LYS A 102 -24.17 16.84 3.37
C LYS A 102 -25.28 17.87 3.29
N GLU A 103 -25.06 19.11 3.76
CA GLU A 103 -26.02 20.20 3.61
C GLU A 103 -26.29 20.54 2.15
N LYS A 104 -25.26 20.57 1.31
CA LYS A 104 -25.40 20.84 -0.13
C LYS A 104 -26.24 19.76 -0.81
N ALA A 105 -25.99 18.49 -0.52
CA ALA A 105 -26.79 17.37 -1.04
C ALA A 105 -28.25 17.44 -0.57
N LEU A 106 -28.49 17.76 0.69
CA LEU A 106 -29.84 17.94 1.24
C LEU A 106 -30.59 19.12 0.60
N ARG A 107 -29.89 20.23 0.30
CA ARG A 107 -30.48 21.37 -0.42
C ARG A 107 -30.88 21.02 -1.84
N LEU A 108 -30.09 20.19 -2.53
CA LEU A 108 -30.41 19.73 -3.89
C LEU A 108 -31.62 18.78 -3.91
N LEU A 109 -31.79 17.95 -2.88
CA LEU A 109 -32.95 17.05 -2.75
C LEU A 109 -34.26 17.79 -2.37
N ARG A 110 -34.17 18.90 -1.64
CA ARG A 110 -35.34 19.71 -1.22
C ARG A 110 -35.87 20.67 -2.30
N ARG A 111 -35.21 20.79 -3.44
CA ARG A 111 -35.53 21.76 -4.50
C ARG A 111 -36.27 21.15 -5.71
N ARG A 112 -36.88 19.98 -5.53
CA ARG A 112 -37.70 19.26 -6.51
C ARG A 112 -39.13 19.15 -6.00
#